data_AF-A0A847H8J2-F1
#
_entry.id   AF-A0A847H8J2-F1
#
_cell.length_a   1.000
_cell.length_b   1.000
_cell.length_c   1.000
_cell.angle_alpha   90.00
_cell.angle_beta   90.00
_cell.angle_gamma   90.00
#
_symmetry.space_group_name_H-M   'P 1'
#
loop_
_entity.id
_entity.type
_entity.pdbx_description
1 polymer ?
#
loop_
_entity_poly.entity_id
_entity_poly.type
_entity_poly.pdbx_seq_one_letter_code
_entity_poly.pdbx_strand_id
1 'polypeptide(L)'
;MIYVELKAQNLRNKYEHHPVIEPIIVYCNQNKISFEFLKEIVHFPYGIKSFNTTNVYYMKIGNNLLISRNKVCGWNSLLELITFAYEHLGIQKPDRLTQVLNSFKNREQQANI
;
A
#
# COMPACT_ATOMS: atom_id res chain seq x y z
N MET A 1 -0.46 15.50 -26.73
CA MET A 1 -1.00 14.49 -25.80
C MET A 1 0.20 13.66 -25.34
N ILE A 2 0.75 13.94 -24.16
CA ILE A 2 1.91 13.19 -23.66
C ILE A 2 1.37 11.89 -23.07
N TYR A 3 1.47 10.79 -23.82
CA TYR A 3 1.33 9.46 -23.28
C TYR A 3 2.54 9.22 -22.38
N VAL A 4 2.38 9.46 -21.08
CA VAL A 4 3.36 8.99 -20.10
C VAL A 4 3.06 7.51 -19.93
N GLU A 5 3.94 6.64 -20.46
CA GLU A 5 3.91 5.20 -20.15
C GLU A 5 4.04 5.05 -18.63
N LEU A 6 2.91 4.81 -17.97
CA LEU A 6 2.84 4.43 -16.56
C LEU A 6 3.47 3.05 -16.41
N LYS A 7 4.76 3.00 -16.08
CA LYS A 7 5.43 1.75 -15.71
C LYS A 7 4.99 1.31 -14.32
N ALA A 8 3.90 0.56 -14.26
CA ALA A 8 3.51 -0.15 -13.05
C ALA A 8 4.54 -1.27 -12.77
N GLN A 9 5.18 -1.22 -11.60
CA GLN A 9 6.08 -2.25 -11.12
C GLN A 9 5.32 -3.22 -10.22
N ASN A 10 5.34 -4.51 -10.55
CA ASN A 10 4.87 -5.54 -9.62
C ASN A 10 5.95 -5.81 -8.57
N LEU A 11 5.60 -5.53 -7.32
CA LEU A 11 6.43 -5.64 -6.13
C LEU A 11 6.23 -6.96 -5.38
N ARG A 12 5.31 -7.85 -5.81
CA ARG A 12 5.00 -9.10 -5.11
C ARG A 12 6.26 -9.90 -4.75
N ASN A 13 7.08 -10.21 -5.75
CA ASN A 13 8.29 -11.02 -5.53
C ASN A 13 9.33 -10.28 -4.67
N LYS A 14 9.44 -8.96 -4.82
CA LYS A 14 10.34 -8.14 -4.01
C LYS A 14 10.02 -8.22 -2.51
N TYR A 15 8.74 -8.39 -2.16
CA TYR A 15 8.28 -8.43 -0.76
C TYR A 15 7.77 -9.81 -0.35
N GLU A 16 8.16 -10.87 -1.07
CA GLU A 16 7.63 -12.22 -0.83
C GLU A 16 7.92 -12.76 0.58
N HIS A 17 9.05 -12.34 1.17
CA HIS A 17 9.46 -12.67 2.55
C HIS A 17 9.36 -11.49 3.51
N HIS A 18 8.67 -10.42 3.12
CA HIS A 18 8.52 -9.27 4.02
C HIS A 18 7.50 -9.62 5.12
N PRO A 19 7.80 -9.43 6.42
CA PRO A 19 6.99 -9.95 7.54
C PRO A 19 5.54 -9.42 7.60
N VAL A 20 5.25 -8.35 6.85
CA VAL A 20 3.92 -7.73 6.78
C VAL A 20 3.21 -8.00 5.44
N ILE A 21 3.92 -8.51 4.42
CA ILE A 21 3.34 -8.79 3.10
C ILE A 21 3.27 -10.30 2.85
N GLU A 22 4.26 -11.06 3.33
CA GLU A 22 4.30 -12.51 3.27
C GLU A 22 3.02 -13.18 3.77
N PRO A 23 2.41 -12.78 4.91
CA PRO A 23 1.16 -13.41 5.36
C PRO A 23 0.00 -13.22 4.37
N ILE A 24 -0.06 -12.06 3.70
CA ILE A 24 -1.05 -11.78 2.65
C ILE A 24 -0.80 -12.69 1.44
N ILE A 25 0.45 -12.78 0.99
CA ILE A 25 0.83 -13.63 -0.15
C ILE A 25 0.51 -15.10 0.13
N VAL A 26 0.91 -15.59 1.31
CA VAL A 26 0.69 -16.99 1.74
C VAL A 26 -0.81 -17.29 1.79
N TYR A 27 -1.60 -16.42 2.42
CA TYR A 27 -3.05 -16.60 2.48
C TYR A 27 -3.68 -16.64 1.09
N CYS A 28 -3.31 -15.71 0.21
CA CYS A 28 -3.81 -15.69 -1.16
C CYS A 28 -3.44 -16.95 -1.93
N ASN A 29 -2.20 -17.42 -1.82
CA ASN A 29 -1.75 -18.66 -2.47
C ASN A 29 -2.52 -19.89 -1.95
N GLN A 30 -2.70 -20.01 -0.62
CA GLN A 30 -3.43 -21.11 0.02
C GLN A 30 -4.90 -21.17 -0.41
N ASN A 31 -5.52 -20.01 -0.61
CA ASN A 31 -6.93 -19.90 -0.99
C ASN A 31 -7.15 -19.77 -2.50
N LYS A 32 -6.10 -19.91 -3.33
CA LYS A 32 -6.13 -19.74 -4.79
C LYS A 32 -6.69 -18.38 -5.22
N ILE A 33 -6.42 -17.33 -4.44
CA ILE A 33 -6.78 -15.95 -4.72
C ILE A 33 -5.60 -15.30 -5.46
N SER A 34 -5.87 -14.65 -6.60
CA SER A 34 -4.83 -13.88 -7.29
C SER A 34 -4.37 -12.71 -6.42
N PHE A 35 -3.06 -12.48 -6.36
CA PHE A 35 -2.50 -11.36 -5.62
C PHE A 35 -1.46 -10.63 -6.47
N GLU A 36 -1.65 -9.32 -6.63
CA GLU A 36 -0.68 -8.42 -7.23
C GLU A 36 -0.43 -7.24 -6.30
N PHE A 37 0.83 -6.89 -6.12
CA PHE A 37 1.21 -5.70 -5.35
C PHE A 37 1.90 -4.74 -6.30
N LEU A 38 1.26 -3.64 -6.65
CA LEU A 38 1.70 -2.75 -7.71
C LEU A 38 2.18 -1.42 -7.15
N LYS A 39 3.18 -0.84 -7.82
CA LYS A 39 3.67 0.50 -7.59
C LYS A 39 3.72 1.25 -8.90
N GLU A 40 3.13 2.45 -8.94
CA GLU A 40 3.20 3.36 -10.06
C GLU A 40 3.90 4.65 -9.67
N ILE A 41 4.62 5.24 -10.62
CA ILE A 41 5.18 6.57 -10.49
C ILE A 41 4.26 7.52 -11.26
N VAL A 42 3.56 8.40 -10.54
CA VAL A 42 2.63 9.38 -11.10
C VAL A 42 3.27 10.76 -11.08
N HIS A 43 3.11 11.53 -12.16
CA HIS A 43 3.60 12.90 -12.25
C HIS A 43 2.52 13.87 -11.78
N PHE A 44 2.88 14.78 -10.87
CA PHE A 44 1.95 15.84 -10.45
C PHE A 44 1.92 16.94 -11.51
N PRO A 45 0.73 17.37 -11.99
CA PRO A 45 0.65 18.41 -13.01
C PRO A 45 0.90 19.85 -12.50
N TYR A 46 1.09 20.07 -11.19
CA TYR A 46 1.19 21.42 -10.61
C TYR A 46 2.49 21.69 -9.83
N GLY A 47 3.45 22.34 -10.50
CA GLY A 47 3.99 23.63 -10.05
C GLY A 47 5.05 23.72 -8.93
N ILE A 48 5.48 22.66 -8.26
CA ILE A 48 6.55 22.76 -7.24
C ILE A 48 7.83 22.09 -7.76
N LYS A 49 8.81 22.94 -8.12
CA LYS A 49 10.09 22.64 -8.81
C LYS A 49 10.99 21.53 -8.22
N SER A 50 10.62 20.88 -7.12
CA SER A 50 11.50 19.95 -6.39
C SER A 50 10.95 18.53 -6.20
N PHE A 51 9.67 18.24 -6.48
CA PHE A 51 9.13 16.88 -6.39
C PHE A 51 8.05 16.63 -7.46
N ASN A 52 8.47 16.40 -8.70
CA ASN A 52 7.55 16.24 -9.84
C ASN A 52 6.90 14.85 -9.92
N THR A 53 7.30 13.90 -9.07
CA THR A 53 6.87 12.49 -9.16
C THR A 53 6.50 11.92 -7.79
N THR A 54 5.43 11.14 -7.74
CA THR A 54 4.93 10.48 -6.52
C THR A 54 4.75 8.98 -6.74
N ASN A 55 4.88 8.17 -5.69
CA ASN A 55 4.77 6.70 -5.77
C ASN A 55 3.39 6.24 -5.28
N VAL A 56 2.50 5.83 -6.17
CA VAL A 56 1.20 5.25 -5.78
C VAL A 56 1.34 3.74 -5.64
N TYR A 57 0.77 3.19 -4.58
CA TYR A 57 0.76 1.75 -4.31
C TYR A 57 -0.66 1.20 -4.41
N TYR A 58 -0.79 -0.01 -4.93
CA TYR A 58 -2.06 -0.71 -5.10
C TYR A 58 -1.91 -2.18 -4.74
N MET A 59 -2.96 -2.79 -4.20
CA MET A 59 -3.03 -4.24 -4.04
C MET A 59 -4.25 -4.76 -4.78
N LYS A 60 -4.04 -5.70 -5.70
CA LYS A 60 -5.13 -6.42 -6.36
C LYS A 60 -5.25 -7.79 -5.72
N ILE A 61 -6.41 -8.07 -5.14
CA ILE A 61 -6.71 -9.30 -4.41
C ILE A 61 -7.96 -9.91 -5.04
N GLY A 62 -7.79 -11.03 -5.76
CA GLY A 62 -8.85 -11.57 -6.61
C GLY A 62 -9.25 -10.57 -7.69
N ASN A 63 -10.54 -10.21 -7.69
CA ASN A 63 -11.11 -9.19 -8.56
C ASN A 63 -11.16 -7.80 -7.92
N ASN A 64 -10.72 -7.65 -6.67
CA ASN A 64 -10.78 -6.39 -5.94
C ASN A 64 -9.48 -5.61 -6.06
N LEU A 65 -9.59 -4.34 -6.47
CA LEU A 65 -8.48 -3.38 -6.47
C LEU A 65 -8.56 -2.52 -5.21
N LEU A 66 -7.58 -2.69 -4.32
CA LEU A 66 -7.44 -1.89 -3.11
C LEU A 66 -6.50 -0.71 -3.39
N ILE A 67 -6.98 0.48 -3.02
CA ILE A 67 -6.28 1.75 -3.18
C ILE A 67 -6.35 2.49 -1.84
N SER A 68 -5.26 3.12 -1.41
CA SER A 68 -5.31 4.03 -0.24
C SER A 68 -6.23 5.21 -0.54
N ARG A 69 -6.99 5.66 0.47
CA ARG A 69 -7.91 6.80 0.33
C ARG A 69 -7.14 8.12 0.14
N ASN A 70 -5.91 8.18 0.63
CA ASN A 70 -5.06 9.35 0.52
C ASN A 70 -4.19 9.30 -0.74
N LYS A 71 -4.48 10.21 -1.69
CA LYS A 71 -3.67 10.41 -2.92
C LYS A 71 -2.29 11.01 -2.67
N VAL A 72 -2.01 11.43 -1.43
CA VAL A 72 -0.70 11.96 -1.02
C VAL A 72 0.17 10.78 -0.62
N CYS A 73 1.05 10.35 -1.51
CA CYS A 73 1.85 9.15 -1.30
C CYS A 73 2.88 9.34 -0.19
N GLY A 74 2.77 8.49 0.83
CA GLY A 74 3.75 8.37 1.89
C GLY A 74 3.66 7.01 2.58
N TRP A 75 4.49 6.82 3.61
CA TRP A 75 4.46 5.61 4.45
C TRP A 75 3.07 5.34 5.03
N ASN A 76 2.29 6.38 5.32
CA ASN A 76 0.92 6.27 5.85
C ASN A 76 -0.03 5.63 4.84
N SER A 77 0.01 6.03 3.57
CA SER A 77 -0.82 5.44 2.51
C SER A 77 -0.50 3.97 2.29
N LEU A 78 0.80 3.62 2.36
CA LEU A 78 1.24 2.23 2.26
C LEU A 78 0.73 1.39 3.43
N LEU A 79 0.81 1.94 4.65
CA LEU A 79 0.31 1.30 5.86
C LEU A 79 -1.20 1.10 5.82
N GLU A 80 -1.96 2.10 5.39
CA GLU A 80 -3.41 2.05 5.22
C GLU A 80 -3.79 0.97 4.18
N LEU A 81 -3.10 0.93 3.04
CA LEU A 81 -3.31 -0.07 2.00
C LEU A 81 -3.10 -1.50 2.53
N ILE A 82 -2.00 -1.73 3.25
CA ILE A 82 -1.71 -3.01 3.88
C ILE A 82 -2.81 -3.36 4.90
N THR A 83 -3.20 -2.39 5.71
CA THR A 83 -4.26 -2.56 6.74
C THR A 83 -5.57 -3.00 6.10
N PHE A 84 -5.98 -2.34 5.02
CA PHE A 84 -7.16 -2.74 4.25
C PHE A 84 -7.02 -4.12 3.63
N ALA A 85 -5.83 -4.53 3.19
CA ALA A 85 -5.62 -5.89 2.68
C ALA A 85 -5.88 -6.95 3.77
N TYR A 86 -5.37 -6.74 4.99
CA TYR A 86 -5.64 -7.64 6.12
C TYR A 86 -7.14 -7.70 6.47
N GLU A 87 -7.81 -6.55 6.49
CA GLU A 87 -9.26 -6.46 6.78
C GLU A 87 -10.10 -7.12 5.68
N HIS A 88 -9.76 -6.87 4.42
CA HIS A 88 -10.43 -7.45 3.27
C HIS A 88 -10.32 -8.97 3.24
N LEU A 89 -9.16 -9.50 3.63
CA LEU A 89 -8.91 -10.94 3.70
C LEU A 89 -9.42 -11.60 4.99
N GLY A 90 -9.79 -10.82 6.01
CA GLY A 90 -10.23 -11.33 7.31
C GLY A 90 -9.13 -12.04 8.10
N ILE A 91 -7.85 -11.73 7.84
CA ILE A 91 -6.70 -12.37 8.50
C ILE A 91 -6.13 -11.51 9.62
N GLN A 92 -5.52 -12.15 10.61
CA GLN A 92 -4.91 -11.47 11.73
C GLN A 92 -3.69 -10.63 11.29
N LYS A 93 -3.65 -9.37 11.72
CA LYS A 93 -2.54 -8.45 11.48
C LYS A 93 -1.32 -8.87 12.31
N PRO A 94 -0.10 -8.84 11.75
CA PRO A 94 1.11 -9.13 12.51
C PRO A 94 1.39 -8.02 13.54
N ASP A 95 1.99 -8.37 14.68
CA ASP A 95 2.25 -7.43 15.78
C ASP A 95 3.03 -6.19 15.36
N ARG A 96 4.00 -6.35 14.44
CA ARG A 96 4.76 -5.21 13.89
C ARG A 96 3.87 -4.20 13.18
N LEU A 97 2.86 -4.67 12.43
CA LEU A 97 1.90 -3.79 11.76
C LEU A 97 1.04 -3.06 12.80
N THR A 98 0.58 -3.78 13.83
CA THR A 98 -0.20 -3.23 14.94
C THR A 98 0.58 -2.17 15.72
N GLN A 99 1.87 -2.41 16.01
CA GLN A 99 2.75 -1.44 16.68
C GLN A 99 2.91 -0.16 15.87
N VAL A 100 3.16 -0.31 14.56
CA VAL A 100 3.29 0.84 13.65
C VAL A 100 1.97 1.62 13.61
N LEU A 101 0.82 0.95 13.43
CA LEU A 101 -0.51 1.58 13.46
C LEU A 101 -0.79 2.31 14.77
N ASN A 102 -0.49 1.70 15.92
CA ASN A 102 -0.68 2.30 17.24
C ASN A 102 0.21 3.53 17.43
N SER A 103 1.45 3.49 16.94
CA SER A 103 2.35 4.65 17.00
C SER A 103 1.83 5.84 16.20
N PHE A 104 1.16 5.59 15.07
CA PHE A 104 0.51 6.65 14.28
C PHE A 104 -0.74 7.19 14.98
N LYS A 105 -1.61 6.31 15.47
CA LYS A 105 -2.83 6.70 16.19
C LYS A 105 -2.51 7.60 17.39
N ASN A 106 -1.47 7.26 18.16
CA ASN A 106 -1.04 8.05 19.31
C ASN A 106 -0.46 9.42 18.91
N ARG A 107 0.21 9.52 17.74
CA ARG A 107 0.74 10.79 17.23
C ARG A 107 -0.36 11.73 16.73
N GLU A 108 -1.41 11.20 16.08
CA GLU A 108 -2.57 12.00 15.67
C GLU A 108 -3.38 12.51 16.87
N GLN A 109 -3.46 11.72 17.95
CA GLN A 109 -4.11 12.16 19.19
C GLN A 109 -3.31 13.26 19.91
N GLN A 110 -1.98 13.23 19.86
CA GLN A 110 -1.12 14.26 20.47
C GLN A 110 -1.05 15.55 19.65
N ALA A 111 -1.33 15.51 18.34
CA ALA A 111 -1.35 16.69 17.48
C ALA A 111 -2.67 17.50 17.54
N ASN A 112 -3.69 16.99 18.26
CA ASN A 112 -5.00 17.62 18.45
C ASN A 112 -5.21 18.14 19.89
N ILE A 113 -4.13 18.43 20.62
CA ILE A 113 -4.14 19.03 21.96
C ILE A 113 -3.28 20.29 21.95
#